data_AF-A0A433WJJ5-F1
#
_entry.id   AF-A0A433WJJ5-F1
#
_cell.length_a   1.000
_cell.length_b   1.000
_cell.length_c   1.000
_cell.angle_alpha   90.00
_cell.angle_beta   90.00
_cell.angle_gamma   90.00
#
_symmetry.space_group_name_H-M   'P 1'
#
loop_
_entity.id
_entity.type
_entity.pdbx_description
1 polymer ?
#
loop_
_entity_poly.entity_id
_entity_poly.type
_entity_poly.pdbx_seq_one_letter_code
_entity_poly.pdbx_strand_id
1 'polypeptide(L)'
;MKFKVTCLLLLCSTLFLSSVNATDKKAADKKAPAAPKFKIFVSCAGVQPFFYGFTYYPGQRVVYANTLYQASQTNSSQWPGFGPYWIWLGPCN
;
A
#
# COMPACT_ATOMS: atom_id res chain seq x y z
N MET A 1 50.21 25.75 -24.16
CA MET A 1 48.82 26.03 -24.59
C MET A 1 47.97 24.77 -24.41
N LYS A 2 47.34 24.57 -23.23
CA LYS A 2 46.58 23.36 -22.85
C LYS A 2 45.11 23.69 -22.54
N PHE A 3 44.47 24.53 -23.35
CA PHE A 3 43.11 25.03 -23.10
C PHE A 3 42.07 24.67 -24.17
N LYS A 4 42.43 23.86 -25.18
CA LYS A 4 41.52 23.60 -26.32
C LYS A 4 40.78 22.26 -26.30
N VAL A 5 41.14 21.32 -25.42
CA VAL A 5 40.53 19.97 -25.43
C VAL A 5 39.33 19.86 -24.47
N THR A 6 39.27 20.71 -23.45
CA THR A 6 38.23 20.62 -22.40
C THR A 6 36.87 21.14 -22.84
N CYS A 7 36.81 22.10 -23.78
CA CYS A 7 35.54 22.64 -24.28
C CYS A 7 34.77 21.67 -25.19
N LEU A 8 35.44 20.77 -25.91
CA LEU A 8 34.78 19.88 -26.87
C LEU A 8 34.02 18.73 -26.18
N LEU A 9 34.45 18.33 -24.97
CA LEU A 9 33.82 17.25 -24.20
C LEU A 9 32.58 17.71 -23.41
N LEU A 10 32.43 19.02 -23.15
CA LEU A 10 31.28 19.58 -22.42
C LEU A 10 30.04 19.77 -23.29
N LEU A 11 30.18 19.74 -24.63
CA LEU A 11 29.08 19.90 -25.59
C LEU A 11 28.35 18.59 -25.93
N CYS A 12 28.90 17.42 -25.60
CA CYS A 12 28.25 16.13 -25.86
C CYS A 12 27.22 15.73 -24.80
N SER A 13 27.22 16.36 -23.61
CA SER A 13 26.36 15.95 -22.50
C SER A 13 24.94 16.53 -22.54
N THR A 14 24.64 17.45 -23.47
CA THR A 14 23.33 18.11 -23.56
C THR A 14 22.45 17.63 -24.71
N LEU A 15 22.92 16.67 -25.53
CA LEU A 15 22.18 16.17 -26.70
C LEU A 15 21.34 14.91 -26.46
N PHE A 16 21.21 14.45 -25.22
CA PHE A 16 20.38 13.27 -24.88
C PHE A 16 19.03 13.59 -24.22
N LEU A 17 18.53 14.83 -24.30
CA LEU A 17 17.17 15.18 -23.84
C LEU A 17 16.15 15.39 -24.96
N SER A 18 16.29 14.70 -26.10
CA SER A 18 15.27 14.68 -27.15
C SER A 18 14.51 13.36 -27.17
N SER A 19 13.24 13.48 -26.78
CA SER A 19 12.08 12.77 -27.34
C SER A 19 11.96 11.26 -27.12
N VAL A 20 11.31 10.88 -26.02
CA VAL A 20 10.30 9.82 -26.03
C VAL A 20 9.01 10.35 -25.41
N ASN A 21 8.33 11.30 -26.06
CA ASN A 21 6.91 11.44 -25.81
C ASN A 21 6.22 10.44 -26.74
N ALA A 22 5.87 9.29 -26.19
CA ALA A 22 5.09 8.27 -26.87
C ALA A 22 3.87 8.95 -27.49
N THR A 23 3.72 8.81 -28.81
CA THR A 23 2.45 9.10 -29.46
C THR A 23 1.50 8.00 -29.00
N ASP A 24 0.80 8.23 -27.89
CA ASP A 24 -0.37 7.42 -27.55
C ASP A 24 -1.38 7.66 -28.65
N LYS A 25 -1.31 6.81 -29.69
CA LYS A 25 -2.45 6.58 -30.57
C LYS A 25 -3.57 6.17 -29.63
N LYS A 26 -4.51 7.08 -29.39
CA LYS A 26 -5.79 6.80 -28.74
C LYS A 26 -6.48 5.74 -29.59
N ALA A 27 -6.18 4.48 -29.29
CA ALA A 27 -6.90 3.35 -29.80
C ALA A 27 -8.33 3.50 -29.28
N ALA A 28 -9.24 3.56 -30.23
CA ALA A 28 -10.67 3.61 -30.08
C ALA A 28 -11.20 2.94 -28.80
N ASP A 29 -12.18 3.60 -28.20
CA ASP A 29 -13.15 3.09 -27.25
C ASP A 29 -13.36 1.58 -27.33
N LYS A 30 -12.56 0.83 -26.58
CA LYS A 30 -12.95 -0.48 -26.08
C LYS A 30 -13.05 -0.30 -24.60
N LYS A 31 -14.30 -0.12 -24.13
CA LYS A 31 -14.70 -0.22 -22.73
C LYS A 31 -13.82 -1.26 -22.05
N ALA A 32 -12.87 -0.81 -21.22
CA ALA A 32 -11.95 -1.69 -20.53
C ALA A 32 -12.80 -2.77 -19.84
N PRO A 33 -12.49 -4.07 -20.03
CA PRO A 33 -13.17 -5.10 -19.25
C PRO A 33 -12.99 -4.74 -17.78
N ALA A 34 -14.10 -4.70 -17.04
CA ALA A 34 -14.09 -4.35 -15.63
C ALA A 34 -13.01 -5.18 -14.94
N ALA A 35 -12.04 -4.51 -14.30
CA ALA A 35 -10.96 -5.19 -13.59
C ALA A 35 -11.58 -6.24 -12.65
N PRO A 36 -11.07 -7.49 -12.63
CA PRO A 36 -11.56 -8.49 -11.71
C PRO A 36 -11.49 -7.92 -10.28
N LYS A 37 -12.63 -7.93 -9.59
CA LYS A 37 -12.72 -7.50 -8.19
C LYS A 37 -11.99 -8.54 -7.33
N PHE A 38 -10.68 -8.42 -7.19
CA PHE A 38 -9.93 -9.23 -6.24
C PHE A 38 -10.39 -8.84 -4.84
N LYS A 39 -11.02 -9.79 -4.13
CA LYS A 39 -11.26 -9.64 -2.70
C LYS A 39 -9.92 -9.81 -2.01
N ILE A 40 -9.40 -8.73 -1.42
CA ILE A 40 -8.18 -8.75 -0.63
C ILE A 40 -8.54 -9.35 0.73
N PHE A 41 -8.04 -10.56 1.00
CA PHE A 41 -8.17 -11.21 2.30
C PHE A 41 -6.82 -11.18 3.03
N VAL A 42 -6.87 -11.15 4.36
CA VAL A 42 -5.68 -11.25 5.21
C VAL A 42 -5.63 -12.62 5.89
N SER A 43 -4.42 -13.11 6.14
CA SER A 43 -4.25 -14.35 6.91
C SER A 43 -4.55 -14.09 8.39
N CYS A 44 -5.47 -14.87 8.95
CA CYS A 44 -5.79 -14.89 10.38
C CYS A 44 -5.17 -16.09 11.10
N ALA A 45 -4.36 -16.89 10.41
CA ALA A 45 -3.74 -18.09 10.97
C ALA A 45 -2.88 -17.76 12.18
N GLY A 46 -3.12 -18.46 13.30
CA GLY A 46 -2.38 -18.27 14.55
C GLY A 46 -2.72 -17.00 15.34
N VAL A 47 -3.66 -16.17 14.86
CA VAL A 47 -4.13 -14.99 15.60
C VAL A 47 -5.24 -15.41 16.56
N GLN A 48 -5.12 -15.02 17.82
CA GLN A 48 -6.09 -15.36 18.84
C GLN A 48 -7.43 -14.62 18.63
N PRO A 49 -8.57 -15.23 19.00
CA PRO A 49 -9.84 -14.52 19.01
C PRO A 49 -9.83 -13.38 20.04
N PHE A 50 -10.69 -12.39 19.82
CA PHE A 50 -10.91 -11.32 20.79
C PHE A 50 -11.60 -11.86 22.06
N PHE A 51 -11.12 -11.40 23.22
CA PHE A 51 -11.66 -11.69 24.55
C PHE A 51 -11.97 -10.38 25.26
N TYR A 52 -13.25 -10.17 25.57
CA TYR A 52 -13.69 -8.98 26.28
C TYR A 52 -13.14 -8.95 27.72
N GLY A 53 -12.58 -7.82 28.14
CA GLY A 53 -11.96 -7.64 29.46
C GLY A 53 -10.45 -7.93 29.48
N PHE A 54 -9.89 -8.52 28.43
CA PHE A 54 -8.45 -8.74 28.31
C PHE A 54 -7.72 -7.43 27.93
N THR A 55 -6.62 -7.12 28.59
CA THR A 55 -5.81 -5.94 28.25
C THR A 55 -4.95 -6.18 27.01
N TYR A 56 -5.29 -5.48 25.94
CA TYR A 56 -4.55 -5.42 24.70
C TYR A 56 -3.63 -4.21 24.68
N TYR A 57 -2.41 -4.41 24.19
CA TYR A 57 -1.39 -3.38 23.98
C TYR A 57 -1.30 -2.99 22.50
N PRO A 58 -0.82 -1.78 22.17
CA PRO A 58 -0.66 -1.32 20.79
C PRO A 58 0.10 -2.35 19.94
N GLY A 59 -0.39 -2.61 18.73
CA GLY A 59 0.22 -3.56 17.79
C GLY A 59 -0.24 -5.01 17.95
N GLN A 60 -0.87 -5.39 19.07
CA GLN A 60 -1.43 -6.73 19.22
C GLN A 60 -2.60 -6.95 18.26
N ARG A 61 -2.72 -8.18 17.75
CA ARG A 61 -3.73 -8.56 16.77
C ARG A 61 -4.72 -9.54 17.36
N VAL A 62 -5.98 -9.40 16.97
CA VAL A 62 -7.07 -10.29 17.34
C VAL A 62 -7.99 -10.54 16.16
N VAL A 63 -8.66 -11.69 16.19
CA VAL A 63 -9.76 -11.99 15.27
C VAL A 63 -11.09 -11.74 15.96
N TYR A 64 -11.96 -10.97 15.31
CA TYR A 64 -13.33 -10.74 15.75
C TYR A 64 -14.25 -10.71 14.53
N ALA A 65 -15.37 -11.44 14.57
CA ALA A 65 -16.35 -11.51 13.47
C ALA A 65 -15.71 -11.75 12.07
N ASN A 66 -14.85 -12.78 11.96
CA ASN A 66 -14.11 -13.13 10.74
C ASN A 66 -13.25 -12.00 10.15
N THR A 67 -12.81 -11.08 11.01
CA THR A 67 -12.06 -9.89 10.62
C THR A 67 -10.85 -9.74 11.54
N LEU A 68 -9.71 -9.37 10.95
CA LEU A 68 -8.48 -9.10 11.67
C LEU A 68 -8.44 -7.65 12.12
N TYR A 69 -8.17 -7.44 13.41
CA TYR A 69 -7.97 -6.12 14.00
C TYR A 69 -6.62 -6.03 14.68
N GLN A 70 -6.08 -4.81 14.76
CA GLN A 70 -4.87 -4.49 15.51
C GLN A 70 -5.16 -3.38 16.52
N ALA A 71 -4.75 -3.54 17.76
CA ALA A 71 -4.91 -2.50 18.77
C ALA A 71 -4.07 -1.27 18.38
N SER A 72 -4.69 -0.10 18.34
CA SER A 72 -3.99 1.18 18.10
C SER A 72 -3.38 1.75 19.38
N GLN A 73 -3.99 1.44 20.52
CA GLN A 73 -3.64 1.91 21.85
C GLN A 73 -4.00 0.86 22.90
N THR A 74 -3.45 0.98 24.11
CA THR A 74 -3.80 0.08 25.22
C THR A 74 -5.29 0.17 25.53
N ASN A 75 -5.97 -0.97 25.61
CA ASN A 75 -7.40 -1.06 25.92
C ASN A 75 -7.75 -2.44 26.52
N SER A 76 -8.86 -2.54 27.26
CA SER A 76 -9.27 -3.81 27.89
C SER A 76 -10.72 -4.22 27.63
N SER A 77 -11.61 -3.26 27.40
CA SER A 77 -13.06 -3.50 27.34
C SER A 77 -13.70 -2.80 26.14
N GLN A 78 -12.95 -2.65 25.06
CA GLN A 78 -13.36 -1.96 23.84
C GLN A 78 -13.56 -3.00 22.74
N TRP A 79 -14.76 -3.07 22.17
CA TRP A 79 -15.07 -4.02 21.10
C TRP A 79 -14.35 -3.65 19.80
N PRO A 80 -13.69 -4.62 19.11
CA PRO A 80 -13.15 -4.37 17.78
C PRO A 80 -14.23 -3.91 16.80
N GLY A 81 -13.90 -2.91 15.99
CA GLY A 81 -14.85 -2.26 15.07
C GLY A 81 -15.61 -1.07 15.65
N PHE A 82 -15.44 -0.77 16.94
CA PHE A 82 -16.06 0.39 17.60
C PHE A 82 -14.99 1.34 18.13
N GLY A 83 -15.09 2.61 17.75
CA GLY A 83 -14.19 3.66 18.22
C GLY A 83 -12.75 3.55 17.69
N PRO A 84 -11.82 4.35 18.25
CA PRO A 84 -10.46 4.49 17.71
C PRO A 84 -9.46 3.43 18.22
N TYR A 85 -9.87 2.50 19.09
CA TYR A 85 -8.99 1.55 19.78
C TYR A 85 -8.46 0.41 18.89
N TRP A 86 -9.10 0.19 17.74
CA TRP A 86 -8.83 -0.93 16.85
C TRP A 86 -8.70 -0.47 15.41
N ILE A 87 -7.63 -0.90 14.76
CA ILE A 87 -7.37 -0.71 13.34
C ILE A 87 -7.90 -1.94 12.63
N TRP A 88 -8.81 -1.75 11.67
CA TRP A 88 -9.27 -2.81 10.79
C TRP A 88 -8.18 -3.16 9.77
N LEU A 89 -7.77 -4.43 9.73
CA LEU A 89 -6.74 -4.91 8.80
C LEU A 89 -7.31 -5.65 7.59
N GLY A 90 -8.51 -6.23 7.71
CA GLY A 90 -9.15 -6.94 6.61
C GLY A 90 -9.98 -8.14 7.04
N PRO A 91 -10.81 -8.69 6.14
CA PRO A 91 -11.48 -9.96 6.39
C PRO A 91 -10.46 -11.11 6.36
N CYS A 92 -10.67 -12.11 7.22
CA CYS A 92 -9.91 -13.35 7.17
C CYS A 92 -10.18 -14.11 5.86
N ASN A 93 -9.13 -14.73 5.29
CA ASN A 93 -9.21 -15.67 4.17
C ASN A 93 -9.77 -17.03 4.58
#